data_AF-A0A8J4GCH7-F1
#
_entry.id   AF-A0A8J4GCH7-F1
#
_cell.length_a   1.000
_cell.length_b   1.000
_cell.length_c   1.000
_cell.angle_alpha   90.00
_cell.angle_beta   90.00
_cell.angle_gamma   90.00
#
_symmetry.space_group_name_H-M   'P 1'
#
loop_
_entity.id
_entity.type
_entity.pdbx_description
1 polymer ?
#
loop_
_entity_poly.entity_id
_entity_poly.type
_entity_poly.pdbx_seq_one_letter_code
_entity_poly.pdbx_strand_id
1 'polypeptide(L)'
;MVPEPYFNEPSYESQTGDRGKAASQEYNKNVRENCVRYAMLDVLRHPPTALADVVRTHFRLRRDALLTQIKNWADDGRPADSAYATRMMDMRRDLETLIGAL
;
A
#
# COMPACT_ATOMS: atom_id res chain seq x y z
N MET A 1 8.95 -1.04 -9.09
CA MET A 1 7.65 -1.74 -9.07
C MET A 1 6.94 -1.41 -10.37
N VAL A 2 6.35 -2.41 -11.03
CA VAL A 2 5.64 -2.22 -12.31
C VAL A 2 4.27 -1.56 -12.03
N PRO A 3 3.83 -0.58 -12.83
CA PRO A 3 2.61 0.18 -12.55
C PRO A 3 1.31 -0.64 -12.53
N GLU A 4 1.27 -1.77 -13.25
CA GLU A 4 0.05 -2.56 -13.46
C GLU A 4 0.31 -4.08 -13.33
N PRO A 5 0.31 -4.63 -12.09
CA PRO A 5 0.57 -6.05 -11.86
C PRO A 5 -0.48 -6.98 -12.46
N TYR A 6 -1.67 -6.45 -12.78
CA TYR A 6 -2.80 -7.17 -13.35
C TYR A 6 -2.52 -7.76 -14.74
N PHE A 7 -1.66 -7.13 -15.54
CA PHE A 7 -1.31 -7.61 -16.89
C PHE A 7 -0.23 -8.70 -16.91
N ASN A 8 0.29 -9.13 -15.76
CA ASN A 8 1.29 -10.20 -15.69
C ASN A 8 0.69 -11.62 -15.69
N GLU A 9 -0.64 -11.78 -15.67
CA GLU A 9 -1.29 -13.09 -15.80
C GLU A 9 -1.69 -13.41 -17.26
N PRO A 10 -1.35 -14.59 -17.80
CA PRO A 10 -1.70 -14.98 -19.16
C PRO A 10 -3.18 -15.37 -19.22
N SER A 11 -4.07 -14.40 -19.51
CA SER A 11 -5.47 -14.56 -19.97
C SER A 11 -6.23 -13.24 -20.24
N TYR A 12 -5.64 -12.06 -19.96
CA TYR A 12 -6.40 -10.80 -19.83
C TYR A 12 -6.30 -9.80 -20.99
N GLU A 13 -5.79 -10.20 -22.15
CA GLU A 13 -5.69 -9.30 -23.32
C GLU A 13 -7.07 -8.90 -23.90
N SER A 14 -8.15 -9.63 -23.58
CA SER A 14 -9.47 -9.45 -24.23
C SER A 14 -10.49 -8.57 -23.49
N GLN A 15 -10.12 -7.91 -22.38
CA GLN A 15 -11.04 -7.03 -21.63
C GLN A 15 -10.63 -5.56 -21.67
N THR A 16 -10.49 -5.01 -22.86
CA THR A 16 -10.31 -3.56 -23.07
C THR A 16 -11.68 -2.86 -22.98
N GLY A 17 -11.87 -2.00 -21.97
CA GLY A 17 -13.10 -1.22 -21.75
C GLY A 17 -13.30 -0.80 -20.29
N ASP A 18 -14.37 -0.06 -19.98
CA ASP A 18 -14.64 0.49 -18.64
C ASP A 18 -14.77 -0.57 -17.54
N ARG A 19 -15.16 -1.81 -17.88
CA ARG A 19 -15.17 -2.95 -16.95
C ARG A 19 -13.78 -3.41 -16.52
N GLY A 20 -12.79 -3.38 -17.43
CA GLY A 20 -11.39 -3.73 -17.10
C GLY A 20 -10.75 -2.70 -16.17
N LYS A 21 -11.11 -1.42 -16.31
CA LYS A 21 -10.66 -0.34 -15.42
C LYS A 21 -11.20 -0.50 -13.99
N ALA A 22 -12.47 -0.83 -13.83
CA ALA A 22 -13.07 -1.05 -12.52
C ALA A 22 -12.46 -2.28 -11.80
N ALA A 23 -12.25 -3.39 -12.53
CA ALA A 23 -11.61 -4.58 -11.99
C ALA A 23 -10.13 -4.33 -11.60
N SER A 24 -9.38 -3.59 -12.42
CA SER A 24 -8.00 -3.19 -12.12
C SER A 24 -7.92 -2.25 -10.91
N GLN A 25 -8.87 -1.32 -10.76
CA GLN A 25 -8.94 -0.44 -9.59
C GLN A 25 -9.23 -1.21 -8.30
N GLU A 26 -10.15 -2.17 -8.33
CA GLU A 26 -10.44 -3.03 -7.17
C GLU A 26 -9.22 -3.88 -6.78
N TYR A 27 -8.56 -4.50 -7.77
CA TYR A 27 -7.35 -5.28 -7.54
C TYR A 27 -6.23 -4.42 -6.92
N ASN A 28 -6.00 -3.22 -7.46
CA ASN A 28 -4.99 -2.30 -6.96
C ASN A 28 -5.29 -1.84 -5.53
N LYS A 29 -6.55 -1.65 -5.12
CA LYS A 29 -6.91 -1.34 -3.72
C LYS A 29 -6.47 -2.46 -2.78
N ASN A 30 -6.77 -3.71 -3.09
CA ASN A 30 -6.38 -4.86 -2.25
C ASN A 30 -4.85 -5.00 -2.16
N VAL A 31 -4.13 -4.83 -3.28
CA VAL A 31 -2.66 -4.87 -3.27
C VAL A 31 -2.09 -3.75 -2.41
N ARG A 32 -2.60 -2.52 -2.54
CA ARG A 32 -2.15 -1.36 -1.74
C ARG A 32 -2.44 -1.57 -0.26
N GLU A 33 -3.65 -2.00 0.10
CA GLU A 33 -4.03 -2.26 1.51
C GLU A 33 -3.12 -3.32 2.12
N ASN A 34 -2.95 -4.46 1.45
CA ASN A 34 -2.10 -5.55 1.93
C ASN A 34 -0.62 -5.17 1.98
N CYS A 35 -0.14 -4.33 1.06
CA CYS A 35 1.22 -3.81 1.10
C CYS A 35 1.46 -2.98 2.37
N VAL A 36 0.56 -2.04 2.71
CA VAL A 36 0.71 -1.26 3.94
C VAL A 36 0.61 -2.15 5.17
N ARG A 37 -0.37 -3.07 5.20
CA ARG A 37 -0.60 -3.96 6.34
C ARG A 37 0.59 -4.88 6.60
N TYR A 38 0.97 -5.69 5.61
CA TYR A 38 1.95 -6.75 5.81
C TYR A 38 3.38 -6.31 5.53
N ALA A 39 3.61 -5.57 4.44
CA ALA A 39 4.97 -5.21 4.04
C ALA A 39 5.52 -3.97 4.76
N MET A 40 4.66 -3.19 5.44
CA MET A 40 5.10 -2.02 6.21
C MET A 40 4.85 -2.18 7.70
N LEU A 41 3.59 -2.32 8.14
CA LEU A 41 3.26 -2.36 9.57
C LEU A 41 3.81 -3.62 10.25
N ASP A 42 3.55 -4.81 9.71
CA ASP A 42 4.04 -6.05 10.31
C ASP A 42 5.57 -6.15 10.28
N VAL A 43 6.22 -5.74 9.18
CA VAL A 43 7.68 -5.71 9.09
C VAL A 43 8.30 -4.75 10.13
N LEU A 44 7.64 -3.64 10.46
CA LEU A 44 8.09 -2.74 11.52
C LEU A 44 7.86 -3.29 12.93
N ARG A 45 6.73 -3.99 13.15
CA ARG A 45 6.41 -4.63 14.44
C ARG A 45 7.29 -5.84 14.72
N HIS A 46 7.60 -6.60 13.68
CA HIS A 46 8.32 -7.87 13.73
C HIS A 46 9.43 -7.93 12.67
N PRO A 47 10.44 -7.05 12.75
CA PRO A 47 11.50 -7.04 11.76
C PRO A 47 12.30 -8.36 11.82
N PRO A 48 12.68 -8.93 10.67
CA PRO A 48 13.60 -10.07 10.64
C PRO A 48 14.88 -9.70 11.38
N THR A 49 15.33 -10.54 12.32
CA THR A 49 16.43 -10.22 13.24
C THR A 49 17.69 -9.76 12.51
N ALA A 50 18.05 -10.43 11.41
CA ALA A 50 19.23 -10.10 10.61
C ALA A 50 19.12 -8.77 9.85
N LEU A 51 17.92 -8.22 9.69
CA LEU A 51 17.63 -7.00 8.92
C LEU A 51 17.01 -5.88 9.76
N ALA A 52 16.95 -6.02 11.08
CA ALA A 52 16.22 -5.10 11.95
C ALA A 52 16.70 -3.65 11.78
N ASP A 53 18.00 -3.42 11.76
CA ASP A 53 18.58 -2.08 11.61
C ASP A 53 18.31 -1.50 10.22
N VAL A 54 18.39 -2.32 9.18
CA VAL A 54 18.11 -1.93 7.79
C VAL A 54 16.66 -1.52 7.63
N VAL A 55 15.73 -2.33 8.17
CA VAL A 55 14.29 -2.05 8.17
C VAL A 55 14.00 -0.73 8.86
N ARG A 56 14.48 -0.56 10.10
CA ARG A 56 14.25 0.66 10.88
C ARG A 56 14.83 1.90 10.17
N THR A 57 16.04 1.80 9.65
CA THR A 57 16.70 2.88 8.92
C THR A 57 15.93 3.25 7.66
N HIS A 58 15.49 2.26 6.87
CA HIS A 58 14.70 2.48 5.67
C HIS A 58 13.42 3.28 5.99
N PHE A 59 12.64 2.82 6.97
CA PHE A 59 11.37 3.45 7.31
C PHE A 59 11.55 4.84 7.92
N ARG A 60 12.61 5.09 8.71
CA ARG A 60 12.95 6.45 9.18
C ARG A 60 13.26 7.40 8.02
N LEU A 61 14.13 6.98 7.10
CA LEU A 61 14.54 7.82 5.96
C LEU A 61 13.41 8.06 4.95
N ARG A 62 12.49 7.11 4.81
CA ARG A 62 11.39 7.16 3.83
C ARG A 62 10.05 7.60 4.42
N ARG A 63 10.02 7.98 5.70
CA ARG A 63 8.80 8.32 6.45
C ARG A 63 7.84 9.20 5.65
N ASP A 64 8.25 10.41 5.28
CA ASP A 64 7.34 11.38 4.67
C ASP A 64 6.87 10.94 3.28
N ALA A 65 7.75 10.28 2.52
CA ALA A 65 7.41 9.72 1.22
C ALA A 65 6.35 8.60 1.34
N LEU A 66 6.50 7.70 2.32
CA LEU A 66 5.55 6.62 2.57
C LEU A 66 4.21 7.14 3.07
N LEU A 67 4.20 8.07 4.04
CA LEU A 67 2.97 8.65 4.57
C LEU A 67 2.20 9.43 3.48
N THR A 68 2.93 10.12 2.60
CA THR A 68 2.33 10.79 1.43
C THR A 68 1.77 9.79 0.43
N GLN A 69 2.51 8.72 0.12
CA GLN A 69 2.08 7.69 -0.80
C GLN A 69 0.77 7.02 -0.34
N ILE A 70 0.67 6.68 0.95
CA ILE A 70 -0.53 6.04 1.51
C ILE A 70 -1.72 7.00 1.49
N LYS A 71 -1.49 8.28 1.82
CA LYS A 71 -2.54 9.31 1.71
C LYS A 71 -3.06 9.41 0.27
N ASN A 72 -2.17 9.47 -0.71
CA ASN A 72 -2.56 9.54 -2.12
C ASN A 72 -3.37 8.30 -2.53
N TRP A 73 -2.96 7.11 -2.10
CA TRP A 73 -3.74 5.89 -2.35
C TRP A 73 -5.11 5.89 -1.68
N ALA A 74 -5.24 6.48 -0.49
CA ALA A 74 -6.53 6.65 0.17
C ALA A 74 -7.43 7.63 -0.61
N ASP A 75 -6.87 8.75 -1.06
CA ASP A 75 -7.59 9.77 -1.83
C ASP A 75 -8.02 9.25 -3.20
N ASP A 76 -7.16 8.48 -3.90
CA ASP A 76 -7.49 7.81 -5.16
C ASP A 76 -8.69 6.87 -5.02
N GLY A 77 -8.74 6.10 -3.92
CA GLY A 77 -9.79 5.10 -3.70
C GLY A 77 -11.08 5.67 -3.12
N ARG A 78 -11.02 6.86 -2.51
CA ARG A 78 -12.14 7.49 -1.78
C ARG A 78 -13.42 7.66 -2.60
N PRO A 79 -13.41 8.08 -3.87
CA PRO A 79 -14.64 8.25 -4.65
C PRO A 79 -15.42 6.94 -4.85
N ALA A 80 -14.70 5.81 -4.88
CA ALA A 80 -15.30 4.49 -5.08
C ALA A 80 -15.60 3.77 -3.76
N ASP A 81 -14.79 3.99 -2.72
CA ASP A 81 -14.91 3.33 -1.42
C ASP A 81 -14.33 4.22 -0.31
N SER A 82 -15.22 4.89 0.42
CA SER A 82 -14.85 5.73 1.56
C SER A 82 -14.35 4.92 2.76
N ALA A 83 -14.80 3.68 2.91
CA ALA A 83 -14.35 2.81 3.99
C ALA A 83 -12.91 2.34 3.76
N TYR A 84 -12.54 2.02 2.52
CA TYR A 84 -11.15 1.78 2.13
C TYR A 84 -10.25 2.98 2.43
N ALA A 85 -10.70 4.19 2.05
CA ALA A 85 -9.93 5.40 2.33
C ALA A 85 -9.70 5.61 3.84
N THR A 86 -10.72 5.34 4.67
CA THR A 86 -10.60 5.38 6.13
C THR A 86 -9.59 4.34 6.63
N ARG A 87 -9.69 3.07 6.22
CA ARG A 87 -8.73 2.02 6.62
C ARG A 87 -7.30 2.38 6.26
N MET A 88 -7.08 2.91 5.05
CA MET A 88 -5.76 3.35 4.61
C MET A 88 -5.21 4.51 5.45
N MET A 89 -6.06 5.48 5.84
CA MET A 89 -5.67 6.60 6.70
C MET A 89 -5.38 6.17 8.14
N ASP A 90 -6.11 5.18 8.66
CA ASP A 90 -5.84 4.58 9.97
C ASP A 90 -4.47 3.87 9.97
N MET A 91 -4.22 3.02 8.96
CA MET A 91 -2.91 2.37 8.80
C MET A 91 -1.77 3.38 8.58
N ARG A 92 -2.02 4.50 7.89
CA ARG A 92 -1.05 5.60 7.76
C ARG A 92 -0.68 6.17 9.13
N ARG A 93 -1.66 6.38 10.02
CA ARG A 93 -1.43 6.90 11.36
C ARG A 93 -0.68 5.91 12.24
N ASP A 94 -1.00 4.62 12.12
CA ASP A 94 -0.27 3.55 12.80
C ASP A 94 1.19 3.52 12.36
N LEU A 95 1.44 3.62 11.04
CA LEU A 95 2.78 3.66 10.47
C LEU A 95 3.57 4.86 10.99
N GLU A 96 2.94 6.04 11.00
CA GLU A 96 3.53 7.27 11.53
C GLU A 96 3.93 7.12 13.00
N THR A 97 3.09 6.47 13.80
CA THR A 97 3.33 6.20 15.23
C THR A 97 4.48 5.21 15.42
N LEU A 98 4.48 4.10 14.67
CA LEU A 98 5.54 3.09 14.74
C LEU A 98 6.90 3.68 14.34
N ILE A 99 6.97 4.45 13.25
CA ILE A 99 8.21 5.09 12.80
C ILE A 99 8.70 6.11 13.84
N GLY A 100 7.79 6.87 14.46
CA GLY A 100 8.14 7.83 15.52
C GLY A 100 8.68 7.19 16.80
N ALA A 101 8.39 5.91 17.04
CA ALA A 101 8.87 5.15 18.19
C ALA A 101 10.21 4.40 17.94
N LEU A 102 10.72 4.38 16.70
CA LEU A 102 12.05 3.87 16.36
C LEU A 102 13.15 4.82 16.82
#